data_AF-A0A957I5P1-F1
#
_entry.id   AF-A0A957I5P1-F1
#
_cell.length_a   1.000
_cell.length_b   1.000
_cell.length_c   1.000
_cell.angle_alpha   90.00
_cell.angle_beta   90.00
_cell.angle_gamma   90.00
#
_symmetry.space_group_name_H-M   'P 1'
#
loop_
_entity.id
_entity.type
_entity.pdbx_description
1 polymer ?
#
loop_
_entity_poly.entity_id
_entity_poly.type
_entity_poly.pdbx_seq_one_letter_code
_entity_poly.pdbx_strand_id
1 'polypeptide(L)'
;MAQQSTATLNTLYQIITVAVEDWARGYFACPDVVVHVLDQEEDDEPDRYLTSLAVRGFDLWQAAEVWLEGSEVVAINDLGEGLPPDGVNWPWPDDS
;
A
#
# COMPACT_ATOMS: atom_id res chain seq x y z
N MET A 1 -0.22 -7.81 -25.00
CA MET A 1 -0.05 -7.65 -23.55
C MET A 1 -0.85 -8.77 -22.89
N ALA A 2 -0.26 -9.52 -21.96
CA ALA A 2 -0.96 -10.62 -21.30
C ALA A 2 -1.89 -10.03 -20.23
N GLN A 3 -3.19 -10.29 -20.34
CA GLN A 3 -4.13 -10.04 -19.24
C GLN A 3 -3.67 -10.87 -18.03
N GLN A 4 -3.20 -10.22 -16.96
CA GLN A 4 -2.96 -10.90 -15.70
C GLN A 4 -4.30 -11.42 -15.16
N SER A 5 -4.32 -12.67 -14.69
CA SER A 5 -5.55 -13.24 -14.15
C SER A 5 -5.94 -12.55 -12.84
N THR A 6 -7.24 -12.43 -12.56
CA THR A 6 -7.74 -11.89 -11.29
C THR A 6 -7.17 -12.62 -10.07
N ALA A 7 -6.90 -13.92 -10.19
CA ALA A 7 -6.28 -14.70 -9.11
C ALA A 7 -4.82 -14.28 -8.84
N THR A 8 -4.07 -13.92 -9.89
CA THR A 8 -2.70 -13.41 -9.77
C THR A 8 -2.69 -12.04 -9.09
N LEU A 9 -3.58 -11.13 -9.51
CA LEU A 9 -3.71 -9.79 -8.90
C LEU A 9 -4.08 -9.85 -7.42
N ASN A 10 -5.06 -10.68 -7.05
CA ASN A 10 -5.44 -10.87 -5.64
C ASN A 10 -4.27 -11.36 -4.79
N THR A 11 -3.41 -12.22 -5.34
CA THR A 11 -2.24 -12.74 -4.63
C THR A 11 -1.19 -11.63 -4.44
N LEU A 12 -0.93 -10.84 -5.48
CA LEU A 12 0.01 -9.72 -5.38
C LEU A 12 -0.45 -8.66 -4.38
N TYR A 13 -1.74 -8.32 -4.38
CA TYR A 13 -2.31 -7.40 -3.39
C TYR A 13 -2.13 -7.91 -1.96
N GLN A 14 -2.34 -9.20 -1.71
CA GLN A 14 -2.10 -9.78 -0.38
C GLN A 14 -0.62 -9.68 0.04
N ILE A 15 0.30 -9.98 -0.87
CA ILE A 15 1.74 -9.91 -0.62
C ILE A 15 2.15 -8.47 -0.26
N ILE A 16 1.72 -7.49 -1.07
CA ILE A 16 2.01 -6.08 -0.87
C ILE A 16 1.43 -5.59 0.47
N THR A 17 0.15 -5.85 0.74
CA THR A 17 -0.50 -5.43 1.99
C THR A 17 0.26 -5.93 3.21
N VAL A 18 0.63 -7.22 3.26
CA VAL A 18 1.35 -7.80 4.40
C VAL A 18 2.73 -7.15 4.57
N ALA A 19 3.48 -6.96 3.48
CA ALA A 19 4.81 -6.38 3.54
C ALA A 19 4.79 -4.91 3.99
N VAL A 20 3.85 -4.11 3.47
CA VAL A 20 3.72 -2.69 3.83
C VAL A 20 3.25 -2.54 5.28
N GLU A 21 2.32 -3.37 5.75
CA GLU A 21 1.92 -3.36 7.15
C GLU A 21 3.08 -3.68 8.10
N ASP A 22 3.89 -4.70 7.80
CA ASP A 22 5.05 -5.06 8.63
C ASP A 22 6.10 -3.94 8.67
N TRP A 23 6.42 -3.39 7.48
CA TRP A 23 7.30 -2.24 7.36
C TRP A 23 6.79 -1.03 8.16
N ALA A 24 5.52 -0.67 8.02
CA ALA A 24 4.91 0.48 8.69
C ALA A 24 4.88 0.29 10.22
N ARG A 25 4.57 -0.92 10.71
CA ARG A 25 4.62 -1.23 12.15
C ARG A 25 6.02 -1.04 12.73
N GLY A 26 7.06 -1.43 11.99
CA GLY A 26 8.45 -1.23 12.38
C GLY A 26 8.89 0.23 12.35
N TYR A 27 8.51 0.96 11.29
CA TYR A 27 8.92 2.35 11.07
C TYR A 27 8.21 3.35 12.00
N PHE A 28 6.88 3.23 12.15
CA PHE A 28 6.05 4.14 12.95
C PHE A 28 5.84 3.65 14.39
N ALA A 29 6.32 2.45 14.75
CA ALA A 29 6.12 1.82 16.05
C ALA A 29 4.63 1.74 16.47
N CYS A 30 3.73 1.56 15.51
CA CYS A 30 2.27 1.48 15.72
C CYS A 30 1.72 0.14 15.21
N PRO A 31 0.95 -0.62 16.02
CA PRO A 31 0.45 -1.94 15.61
C PRO A 31 -0.72 -1.87 14.62
N ASP A 32 -1.49 -0.78 14.64
CA ASP A 32 -2.72 -0.59 13.87
C ASP A 32 -2.43 0.20 12.60
N VAL A 33 -2.27 -0.52 11.49
CA VAL A 33 -2.03 0.03 10.14
C VAL A 33 -3.09 -0.51 9.20
N VAL A 34 -3.59 0.32 8.30
CA VAL A 34 -4.50 -0.07 7.21
C VAL A 34 -3.86 0.32 5.90
N VAL A 35 -3.68 -0.64 4.99
CA VAL A 35 -3.04 -0.42 3.69
C VAL A 35 -4.06 -0.58 2.57
N HIS A 36 -4.02 0.34 1.62
CA HIS A 36 -4.74 0.29 0.37
C HIS A 36 -3.75 0.28 -0.78
N VAL A 37 -3.75 -0.80 -1.55
CA VAL A 37 -3.02 -0.86 -2.82
C VAL A 37 -3.82 -0.07 -3.84
N LEU A 38 -3.18 0.93 -4.43
CA LEU A 38 -3.77 1.72 -5.49
C LEU A 38 -3.66 0.92 -6.78
N ASP A 39 -4.69 1.01 -7.64
CA ASP A 39 -4.64 0.35 -8.94
C ASP A 39 -3.40 0.83 -9.69
N GLN A 40 -2.65 -0.11 -10.29
CA GLN A 40 -1.55 0.25 -11.17
C GLN A 40 -2.13 1.06 -12.32
N GLU A 41 -1.76 2.34 -12.43
CA GLU A 41 -1.93 3.03 -13.71
C GLU A 41 -1.10 2.27 -14.74
N GLU A 42 -1.78 1.67 -15.71
CA GLU A 42 -1.23 0.82 -16.77
C GLU A 42 -0.28 1.65 -17.67
N ASP A 43 0.90 2.07 -17.23
CA ASP A 43 1.96 2.44 -18.19
C ASP A 43 3.37 2.69 -17.64
N ASP A 44 3.58 2.91 -16.34
CA ASP A 44 4.88 3.51 -15.97
C ASP A 44 6.03 2.50 -15.79
N GLU A 45 5.90 1.44 -14.97
CA GLU A 45 6.98 0.46 -14.77
C GLU A 45 6.42 -0.93 -14.38
N PRO A 46 6.85 -2.03 -15.04
CA PRO A 46 6.45 -3.38 -14.62
C PRO A 46 6.91 -3.61 -13.19
N ASP A 47 6.06 -4.28 -12.40
CA ASP A 47 6.33 -4.68 -11.02
C ASP A 47 6.40 -3.55 -9.97
N ARG A 48 6.12 -2.30 -10.34
CA ARG A 48 5.99 -1.16 -9.41
C ARG A 48 4.53 -0.96 -9.00
N TYR A 49 4.26 -0.88 -7.70
CA TYR A 49 2.92 -0.69 -7.14
C TYR A 49 2.89 0.52 -6.22
N LEU A 50 1.83 1.31 -6.30
CA LEU A 50 1.59 2.40 -5.37
C LEU A 50 0.63 1.95 -4.28
N THR A 51 0.90 2.37 -3.06
CA THR A 51 0.06 2.09 -1.91
C THR A 51 -0.14 3.37 -1.11
N SER A 52 -1.32 3.53 -0.53
CA SER A 52 -1.55 4.49 0.55
C SER A 52 -1.90 3.72 1.81
N LEU A 53 -1.33 4.11 2.94
CA LEU A 53 -1.60 3.51 4.23
C LEU A 53 -2.00 4.57 5.26
N ALA A 54 -2.91 4.22 6.15
CA ALA A 54 -3.22 5.00 7.34
C ALA A 54 -2.56 4.31 8.54
N VAL A 55 -2.02 5.09 9.46
CA VAL A 55 -1.46 4.61 10.72
C VAL A 55 -2.25 5.21 11.86
N ARG A 56 -2.71 4.37 12.81
CA ARG A 56 -3.53 4.89 13.90
C ARG A 56 -2.73 5.86 14.76
N GLY A 57 -3.35 7.01 15.07
CA GLY A 57 -2.71 8.10 15.82
C GLY A 57 -1.93 9.09 14.95
N PHE A 58 -1.97 8.92 13.63
CA PHE A 58 -1.53 9.91 12.65
C PHE A 58 -2.75 10.51 11.93
N ASP A 59 -2.71 11.82 11.69
CA ASP A 59 -3.77 12.59 11.03
C ASP A 59 -3.59 12.67 9.50
N LEU A 60 -2.76 11.79 8.93
CA LEU A 60 -2.39 11.76 7.51
C LEU A 60 -2.28 10.31 6.96
N TRP A 61 -2.52 10.15 5.66
CA TRP A 61 -2.18 8.93 4.93
C TRP A 61 -0.72 9.05 4.53
N GLN A 62 0.02 7.95 4.62
CA GLN A 62 1.36 7.85 4.05
C GLN A 62 1.26 7.17 2.69
N ALA A 63 1.94 7.70 1.68
CA ALA A 63 2.10 7.04 0.40
C ALA A 63 3.41 6.24 0.39
N ALA A 64 3.38 5.05 -0.19
CA ALA A 64 4.56 4.22 -0.38
C ALA A 64 4.56 3.57 -1.77
N GLU A 65 5.75 3.52 -2.36
CA GLU A 65 6.02 2.80 -3.61
C GLU A 65 6.65 1.45 -3.29
N VAL A 66 6.09 0.39 -3.86
CA VAL A 66 6.48 -1.00 -3.61
C VAL A 66 6.98 -1.60 -4.91
N TRP A 67 8.21 -2.11 -4.90
CA TRP A 67 8.82 -2.79 -6.04
C TRP A 67 8.79 -4.30 -5.84
N LEU A 68 8.32 -5.01 -6.86
CA LEU A 68 8.34 -6.46 -6.90
C LEU A 68 9.37 -6.98 -7.90
N GLU A 69 9.87 -8.19 -7.66
CA GLU A 69 10.48 -9.04 -8.69
C GLU A 69 9.71 -10.36 -8.73
N GLY A 70 8.84 -10.51 -9.73
CA GLY A 70 7.93 -11.65 -9.83
C GLY A 70 6.82 -11.65 -8.76
N SER A 71 7.08 -12.22 -7.59
CA SER A 71 6.12 -12.26 -6.46
C SER A 71 6.78 -11.96 -5.12
N GLU A 72 7.96 -11.36 -5.15
CA GLU A 72 8.73 -11.00 -3.97
C GLU A 72 8.85 -9.47 -3.90
N VAL A 73 8.65 -8.90 -2.71
CA VAL A 73 8.87 -7.48 -2.45
C VAL A 73 10.37 -7.25 -2.25
N VAL A 74 10.97 -6.46 -3.14
CA VAL A 74 12.41 -6.16 -3.11
C VAL A 74 12.72 -4.79 -2.53
N ALA A 75 11.77 -3.85 -2.61
CA ALA A 75 11.91 -2.53 -1.99
C ALA A 75 10.54 -1.92 -1.63
N ILE A 76 10.55 -1.11 -0.56
CA ILE A 76 9.46 -0.23 -0.17
C ILE A 76 10.07 1.16 0.04
N ASN A 77 9.64 2.13 -0.76
CA ASN A 77 10.07 3.51 -0.67
C ASN A 77 8.96 4.34 -0.05
N ASP A 78 9.27 5.02 1.06
CA ASP A 78 8.38 6.01 1.66
C ASP A 78 8.33 7.26 0.79
N LEU A 79 7.15 7.60 0.28
CA LEU A 79 6.93 8.79 -0.53
C LEU A 79 6.50 10.02 0.29
N GLY A 80 6.28 9.85 1.60
CA GLY A 80 5.81 10.92 2.47
C GLY A 80 4.30 10.94 2.65
N GLU A 81 3.80 12.09 3.10
CA GLU A 81 2.38 12.35 3.27
C GLU A 81 1.66 12.25 1.91
N GLY A 82 0.54 11.53 1.90
CA GLY A 82 -0.30 11.31 0.75
C GLY A 82 -1.75 11.68 1.03
N LEU A 83 -2.55 11.61 -0.04
CA LEU A 83 -4.00 11.71 0.07
C LEU A 83 -4.61 10.33 0.33
N PRO A 84 -5.80 10.28 0.98
CA PRO A 84 -6.58 9.06 1.02
C PRO A 84 -6.82 8.52 -0.40
N PRO A 85 -6.86 7.19 -0.59
CA PRO A 85 -7.38 6.59 -1.82
C PRO A 85 -8.80 7.09 -2.13
N ASP A 86 -9.15 7.13 -3.42
CA ASP A 86 -10.47 7.55 -3.85
C ASP A 86 -11.58 6.68 -3.22
N GLY A 87 -12.56 7.34 -2.60
CA GLY A 87 -13.68 6.68 -1.93
C GLY A 87 -13.33 6.01 -0.59
N VAL A 88 -12.08 6.11 -0.13
CA VAL A 88 -11.63 5.62 1.17
C VAL A 88 -11.54 6.79 2.15
N ASN A 89 -12.29 6.71 3.26
CA ASN A 89 -12.16 7.65 4.38
C ASN A 89 -11.17 7.11 5.41
N TRP A 90 -10.92 7.88 6.49
CA TRP A 90 -10.16 7.37 7.62
C TRP A 90 -10.74 6.04 8.10
N PRO A 91 -9.90 5.00 8.25
CA PRO A 91 -10.41 3.68 8.60
C PRO A 91 -10.81 3.60 10.08
N TRP A 92 -10.37 4.55 10.90
CA TRP A 92 -10.79 4.71 12.28
C TRP A 92 -11.81 5.85 12.39
N PRO A 93 -12.78 5.75 13.31
CA PRO A 93 -13.64 6.89 13.60
C PRO A 93 -12.79 8.08 14.04
N ASP A 94 -13.16 9.27 13.58
CA ASP A 94 -12.66 10.51 14.17
C ASP A 94 -13.14 10.52 15.63
N ASP A 95 -12.24 10.24 16.57
CA ASP A 95 -12.46 10.37 18.00
C ASP A 95 -12.53 11.88 18.34
N SER A 96 -13.58 12.55 17.85
CA SER A 96 -13.94 13.95 18.14
C SER A 96 -14.80 14.10 19.38
#